data_AF-A0A1L8TRA8-F1
#
_entry.id   AF-A0A1L8TRA8-F1
#
_cell.length_a   1.000
_cell.length_b   1.000
_cell.length_c   1.000
_cell.angle_alpha   90.00
_cell.angle_beta   90.00
_cell.angle_gamma   90.00
#
_symmetry.space_group_name_H-M   'P 1'
#
loop_
_entity.id
_entity.type
_entity.pdbx_description
1 polymer ?
#
loop_
_entity_poly.entity_id
_entity_poly.type
_entity_poly.pdbx_seq_one_letter_code
_entity_poly.pdbx_strand_id
1 'polypeptide(L)' 'MNTDKVYIDKPTKTVELTLPEYGEIILIVKDGQVVRYETKTTNKLE' A
#
# COMPACT_ATOMS: atom_id res chain seq x y z
N MET A 1 16.50 -1.95 9.01
CA MET A 1 15.86 -2.66 7.89
C MET A 1 15.20 -1.62 7.02
N ASN A 2 15.50 -1.57 5.73
CA ASN A 2 14.75 -0.74 4.79
C ASN A 2 13.46 -1.48 4.46
N THR A 3 12.33 -0.96 4.93
CA THR A 3 11.02 -1.46 4.55
C THR A 3 10.66 -0.84 3.21
N ASP A 4 10.32 -1.66 2.23
CA ASP A 4 9.87 -1.16 0.93
C ASP A 4 8.62 -0.29 1.10
N LYS A 5 8.40 0.64 0.17
CA LYS A 5 7.30 1.61 0.24
C LYS A 5 6.56 1.75 -1.09
N VAL A 6 5.25 1.94 -1.03
CA VAL A 6 4.41 2.38 -2.15
C VAL A 6 4.07 3.85 -1.95
N TYR A 7 4.27 4.66 -3.00
CA TYR A 7 3.87 6.05 -3.02
C TYR A 7 2.67 6.22 -3.93
N ILE A 8 1.59 6.79 -3.39
CA ILE A 8 0.40 7.16 -4.14
C ILE A 8 0.44 8.66 -4.30
N ASP A 9 0.79 9.11 -5.50
CA ASP A 9 0.80 10.53 -5.80
C ASP A 9 -0.62 11.01 -6.12
N LYS A 10 -1.07 12.04 -5.41
CA LYS A 10 -2.35 12.71 -5.65
C LYS A 10 -2.07 14.20 -5.88
N PRO A 11 -2.91 14.90 -6.67
CA PRO A 11 -2.66 16.29 -7.04
C PRO A 11 -2.35 17.24 -5.87
N THR A 12 -2.90 16.97 -4.69
CA THR A 12 -2.72 17.81 -3.49
C THR A 12 -1.84 17.19 -2.41
N LYS A 13 -1.50 15.90 -2.50
CA LYS A 13 -0.69 15.20 -1.50
C LYS A 13 -0.16 13.87 -2.01
N THR A 14 1.06 13.53 -1.62
CA THR A 14 1.57 12.17 -1.75
C THR A 14 1.22 11.38 -0.49
N VAL A 15 0.68 10.18 -0.65
CA VAL A 15 0.45 9.24 0.43
C VAL A 15 1.53 8.16 0.38
N GLU A 16 2.27 7.99 1.47
CA GLU A 16 3.26 6.93 1.63
C GLU A 16 2.63 5.73 2.36
N LEU A 17 2.79 4.53 1.80
CA LEU A 17 2.39 3.26 2.41
C LEU A 17 3.62 2.38 2.59
N THR A 18 3.89 1.94 3.81
CA THR A 18 4.93 0.95 4.08
C THR A 18 4.43 -0.45 3.69
N LEU A 19 5.24 -1.20 2.93
CA LEU A 19 4.92 -2.59 2.62
C LEU A 19 5.00 -3.45 3.89
N PRO A 20 4.04 -4.37 4.10
CA PRO A 20 4.20 -5.38 5.13
C PRO A 20 5.35 -6.32 4.76
N GLU A 21 6.04 -6.87 5.77
CA GLU A 21 7.11 -7.83 5.55
C GLU A 21 6.61 -9.09 4.83
N TYR A 22 5.41 -9.55 5.17
CA TYR A 22 4.67 -10.57 4.46
C TYR A 22 3.19 -10.19 4.41
N GLY A 23 2.59 -10.30 3.24
CA GLY A 23 1.19 -10.00 3.01
C GLY A 23 0.96 -9.19 1.75
N GLU A 24 -0.10 -8.39 1.75
CA GLU A 24 -0.61 -7.70 0.58
C GLU A 24 -1.02 -6.27 0.89
N ILE A 25 -0.83 -5.37 -0.08
CA ILE A 25 -1.50 -4.07 -0.13
C ILE A 25 -2.53 -4.11 -1.25
N ILE A 26 -3.79 -3.88 -0.90
CA ILE A 26 -4.91 -3.83 -1.85
C ILE A 26 -5.25 -2.36 -2.09
N LEU A 27 -5.14 -1.92 -3.35
CA LEU A 27 -5.51 -0.57 -3.77
C LEU A 27 -6.84 -0.61 -4.50
N ILE A 28 -7.79 0.23 -4.07
CA ILE A 28 -9.07 0.42 -4.74
C ILE A 28 -8.96 1.66 -5.61
N VAL A 29 -8.93 1.44 -6.93
CA VAL A 29 -8.81 2.51 -7.94
C VAL A 29 -10.16 2.73 -8.60
N LYS A 30 -10.59 4.00 -8.64
CA LYS A 30 -11.80 4.44 -9.36
C LYS A 30 -11.46 5.69 -10.14
N ASP A 31 -11.89 5.75 -11.40
CA ASP A 31 -11.68 6.91 -12.29
C ASP A 31 -10.20 7.34 -12.37
N GLY A 32 -9.28 6.36 -12.39
CA GLY A 32 -7.83 6.59 -12.42
C GLY A 32 -7.21 7.06 -11.10
N GLN A 33 -7.98 7.16 -10.01
CA GLN A 33 -7.51 7.61 -8.70
C GLN A 33 -7.66 6.54 -7.62
N VAL A 34 -6.69 6.45 -6.71
CA VAL A 34 -6.80 5.58 -5.53
C VAL A 34 -7.77 6.21 -4.52
N VAL A 35 -8.93 5.60 -4.32
CA VAL A 35 -9.96 6.07 -3.38
C VAL A 35 -9.84 5.43 -2.01
N ARG A 36 -9.28 4.22 -1.92
CA ARG A 36 -9.05 3.50 -0.67
C ARG A 36 -7.88 2.53 -0.83
N TYR A 37 -7.25 2.19 0.28
CA TYR A 37 -6.28 1.12 0.36
C TYR A 37 -6.49 0.31 1.64
N GLU A 38 -6.08 -0.96 1.61
CA GLU A 38 -6.07 -1.87 2.76
C GLU A 38 -4.73 -2.60 2.80
N THR A 39 -4.18 -2.80 4.00
CA THR A 39 -2.99 -3.62 4.21
C THR A 39 -3.41 -4.88 4.94
N LYS A 40 -3.10 -6.05 4.37
CA LYS A 40 -3.29 -7.35 5.01
C LYS A 40 -1.91 -7.93 5.31
N THR A 41 -1.60 -8.11 6.58
CA THR A 41 -0.40 -8.82 7.00
C THR A 41 -0.68 -10.32 7.04
N THR A 42 0.26 -11.10 6.54
CA THR A 42 0.23 -12.57 6.67
C THR A 42 1.45 -13.02 7.43
N ASN A 43 1.39 -14.18 8.06
CA ASN A 43 2.58 -14.81 8.62
C ASN A 43 3.21 -15.71 7.56
N LYS A 44 4.54 -15.76 7.53
CA LYS A 44 5.25 -16.79 6.79
C LYS A 44 4.86 -18.14 7.39
N LEU A 45 4.36 -19.06 6.56
CA LEU A 45 4.23 -20.46 6.97
C LEU A 45 5.66 -20.99 7.14
N GLU A 46 5.97 -21.47 8.35
CA GLU A 46 7.23 -22.17 8.64
C GLU A 46 7.36 -23.46 7.82
#